data_AF-A0A3C7VX83-F1
#
_entry.id   AF-A0A3C7VX83-F1
#
_cell.length_a   1.000
_cell.length_b   1.000
_cell.length_c   1.000
_cell.angle_alpha   90.00
_cell.angle_beta   90.00
_cell.angle_gamma   90.00
#
_symmetry.space_group_name_H-M   'P 1'
#
loop_
_entity.id
_entity.type
_entity.pdbx_description
1 polymer ?
#
loop_
_entity_poly.entity_id
_entity_poly.type
_entity_poly.pdbx_seq_one_letter_code
_entity_poly.pdbx_strand_id
1 'polypeptide(L)'
;PAGAVHPATLAALEARGISTDGLESQSWDAFARLAPDAVITVCDSAAGEQCPLWMGRAPKVHWGLADPSKGNGSEAEQSAAFDAVIATIESRLRRLLALAPEQLDGEGFVEALTSLASGSSPAGLPSATKEEH
;
A
#
# COMPACT_ATOMS: atom_id res chain seq x y z
N PRO A 1 -11.45 8.02 8.81
CA PRO A 1 -11.69 8.14 7.35
C PRO A 1 -12.66 9.30 7.06
N ALA A 2 -12.65 9.85 5.83
CA ALA A 2 -13.49 11.00 5.43
C ALA A 2 -14.95 10.61 5.07
N GLY A 3 -15.28 9.32 5.00
CA GLY A 3 -16.64 8.82 4.75
C GLY A 3 -17.04 8.74 3.27
N ALA A 4 -16.23 9.28 2.36
CA ALA A 4 -16.38 9.11 0.92
C ALA A 4 -15.00 9.05 0.23
N VAL A 5 -14.94 8.43 -0.95
CA VAL A 5 -13.75 8.47 -1.80
C VAL A 5 -13.60 9.87 -2.37
N HIS A 6 -12.38 10.41 -2.34
CA HIS A 6 -12.11 11.77 -2.81
C HIS A 6 -12.39 11.85 -4.33
N PRO A 7 -13.14 12.86 -4.85
CA PRO A 7 -13.48 12.95 -6.26
C PRO A 7 -12.27 12.95 -7.21
N ALA A 8 -11.20 13.66 -6.84
CA ALA A 8 -9.96 13.67 -7.63
C ALA A 8 -9.28 12.28 -7.72
N THR A 9 -9.48 11.41 -6.73
CA THR A 9 -9.02 10.00 -6.82
C THR A 9 -9.79 9.26 -7.89
N LEU A 10 -11.12 9.41 -7.94
CA LEU A 10 -11.96 8.75 -8.94
C LEU A 10 -11.57 9.22 -10.36
N ALA A 11 -11.46 10.54 -10.56
CA ALA A 11 -11.06 11.11 -11.84
C ALA A 11 -9.68 10.60 -12.32
N ALA A 12 -8.70 10.51 -11.41
CA ALA A 12 -7.37 10.01 -11.73
C ALA A 12 -7.37 8.51 -12.10
N LEU A 13 -8.19 7.69 -11.44
CA LEU A 13 -8.35 6.27 -11.77
C LEU A 13 -9.06 6.08 -13.12
N GLU A 14 -10.15 6.81 -13.35
CA GLU A 14 -10.91 6.77 -14.60
C GLU A 14 -10.07 7.19 -15.81
N ALA A 15 -9.26 8.25 -15.68
CA ALA A 15 -8.36 8.71 -16.73
C ALA A 15 -7.33 7.64 -17.16
N ARG A 16 -7.05 6.68 -16.27
CA ARG A 16 -6.11 5.57 -16.50
C ARG A 16 -6.81 4.26 -16.86
N GLY A 17 -8.14 4.27 -16.99
CA GLY A 17 -8.94 3.08 -17.29
C GLY A 17 -9.00 2.07 -16.15
N ILE A 18 -8.76 2.49 -14.91
CA ILE A 18 -8.89 1.64 -13.72
C ILE A 18 -10.34 1.74 -13.22
N SER A 19 -11.02 0.60 -13.06
CA SER A 19 -12.41 0.58 -12.58
C SER A 19 -12.50 1.16 -11.16
N THR A 20 -13.51 1.99 -10.95
CA THR A 20 -13.87 2.60 -9.67
C THR A 20 -15.07 1.92 -9.02
N ASP A 21 -15.58 0.83 -9.62
CA ASP A 21 -16.76 0.11 -9.14
C ASP A 21 -16.49 -0.50 -7.76
N GLY A 22 -17.38 -0.21 -6.80
CA GLY A 22 -17.30 -0.74 -5.44
C GLY A 22 -16.24 -0.08 -4.54
N LEU A 23 -15.59 1.00 -4.99
CA LEU A 23 -14.70 1.76 -4.11
C LEU A 23 -15.49 2.48 -3.01
N GLU A 24 -15.10 2.25 -1.76
CA GLU A 24 -15.74 2.84 -0.58
C GLU A 24 -14.72 3.29 0.47
N SER A 25 -15.07 4.34 1.22
CA SER A 25 -14.29 4.81 2.36
C SER A 25 -14.70 4.05 3.61
N GLN A 26 -13.92 3.06 4.01
CA GLN A 26 -14.23 2.19 5.14
C GLN A 26 -13.49 2.62 6.41
N SER A 27 -14.12 2.38 7.58
CA SER A 27 -13.45 2.48 8.87
C SER A 27 -12.80 1.15 9.26
N TRP A 28 -11.84 1.21 10.18
CA TRP A 28 -11.19 0.03 10.72
C TRP A 28 -12.19 -0.97 11.35
N ASP A 29 -13.29 -0.49 11.93
CA ASP A 29 -14.31 -1.33 12.58
C ASP A 29 -14.95 -2.35 11.63
N ALA A 30 -15.05 -2.02 10.33
CA ALA A 30 -15.55 -2.94 9.31
C ALA A 30 -14.71 -4.22 9.21
N PHE A 31 -13.44 -4.16 9.64
CA PHE A 31 -12.47 -5.23 9.52
C PHE A 31 -12.04 -5.81 10.87
N ALA A 32 -12.79 -5.59 11.95
CA ALA A 32 -12.42 -6.07 13.29
C ALA A 32 -12.21 -7.60 13.42
N ARG A 33 -12.70 -8.38 12.44
CA ARG A 33 -12.52 -9.84 12.36
C ARG A 33 -11.41 -10.28 11.39
N LEU A 34 -10.82 -9.35 10.64
CA LEU A 34 -9.75 -9.64 9.71
C LEU A 34 -8.45 -9.93 10.49
N ALA A 35 -7.76 -10.98 10.09
CA ALA A 35 -6.43 -11.31 10.60
C ALA A 35 -5.42 -11.21 9.44
N PRO A 36 -4.95 -10.00 9.11
CA PRO A 36 -4.05 -9.81 7.98
C PRO A 36 -2.64 -10.33 8.30
N ASP A 37 -1.97 -10.88 7.30
CA ASP A 37 -0.56 -11.31 7.39
C ASP A 37 0.40 -10.12 7.52
N ALA A 38 0.03 -8.96 6.95
CA ALA A 38 0.75 -7.70 7.09
C ALA A 38 -0.18 -6.49 6.88
N VAL A 39 0.21 -5.34 7.41
CA VAL A 39 -0.48 -4.05 7.21
C VAL A 39 0.47 -3.06 6.55
N ILE A 40 0.06 -2.48 5.42
CA ILE A 40 0.81 -1.42 4.74
C ILE A 40 0.17 -0.07 5.06
N THR A 41 0.92 0.84 5.67
CA THR A 41 0.50 2.24 5.85
C THR A 41 1.13 3.11 4.77
N VAL A 42 0.33 3.94 4.11
CA VAL A 42 0.78 4.70 2.92
C VAL A 42 1.07 6.18 3.17
N CYS A 43 0.55 6.77 4.25
CA CYS A 43 0.83 8.15 4.64
C CYS A 43 1.32 8.20 6.09
N ASP A 44 2.06 9.25 6.45
CA ASP A 44 2.59 9.42 7.80
C ASP A 44 1.49 9.52 8.84
N SER A 45 0.35 10.13 8.48
CA SER A 45 -0.83 10.18 9.34
C SER A 45 -1.34 8.78 9.67
N ALA A 46 -1.44 7.89 8.67
CA ALA A 46 -1.85 6.50 8.89
C ALA A 46 -0.77 5.69 9.64
N ALA A 47 0.51 6.02 9.47
CA ALA A 47 1.60 5.38 10.23
C ALA A 47 1.56 5.75 11.72
N GLY A 48 1.15 6.99 12.04
CA GLY A 48 1.05 7.51 13.41
C GLY A 48 -0.29 7.26 14.12
N GLU A 49 -1.32 6.79 13.41
CA GLU A 49 -2.61 6.46 14.02
C GLU A 49 -2.50 5.29 15.00
N GLN A 50 -3.21 5.39 16.13
CA GLN A 50 -3.34 4.26 17.04
C GLN A 50 -4.12 3.14 16.36
N CYS A 51 -3.41 2.13 15.85
CA CYS A 51 -4.07 1.01 15.22
C CYS A 51 -4.91 0.24 16.25
N PRO A 52 -6.08 -0.29 15.83
CA PRO A 52 -6.89 -1.16 16.68
C PRO A 52 -6.09 -2.33 17.25
N LEU A 53 -6.45 -2.77 18.46
CA LEU A 53 -5.77 -3.89 19.16
C LEU A 53 -5.68 -5.17 18.32
N TRP A 54 -6.69 -5.45 17.48
CA TRP A 54 -6.72 -6.62 16.62
C TRP A 54 -5.66 -6.57 15.49
N MET A 55 -5.31 -5.37 15.02
CA MET A 55 -4.19 -5.18 14.09
C MET A 55 -2.82 -5.29 14.77
N GLY A 56 -2.77 -5.21 16.10
CA GLY A 56 -1.52 -5.20 16.87
C GLY A 56 -0.69 -6.49 16.77
N ARG A 57 -1.24 -7.56 16.18
CA ARG A 57 -0.52 -8.81 15.91
C ARG A 57 0.13 -8.85 14.53
N ALA A 58 -0.36 -8.05 13.57
CA ALA A 58 0.15 -8.05 12.21
C ALA A 58 1.37 -7.12 12.09
N PRO A 59 2.46 -7.57 11.45
CA PRO A 59 3.58 -6.72 11.08
C PRO A 59 3.13 -5.51 10.26
N LYS A 60 3.69 -4.33 10.56
CA LYS A 60 3.37 -3.08 9.87
C LYS A 60 4.54 -2.62 9.03
N VAL A 61 4.26 -2.28 7.78
CA VAL A 61 5.23 -1.74 6.84
C VAL A 61 4.74 -0.37 6.38
N HIS A 62 5.64 0.61 6.38
CA HIS A 62 5.31 1.96 5.94
C HIS A 62 5.82 2.22 4.52
N TRP A 63 4.89 2.45 3.60
CA TRP A 63 5.14 2.89 2.23
C TRP A 63 4.83 4.38 2.10
N GLY A 64 5.69 5.23 2.64
CA GLY A 64 5.50 6.68 2.59
C GLY A 64 5.21 7.17 1.17
N LEU A 65 4.06 7.85 1.03
CA LEU A 65 3.58 8.50 -0.17
C LEU A 65 3.10 9.91 0.19
N ALA A 66 3.39 10.87 -0.68
CA ALA A 66 2.81 12.20 -0.57
C ALA A 66 1.29 12.11 -0.74
N ASP A 67 0.54 12.90 0.02
CA ASP A 67 -0.91 13.00 -0.14
C ASP A 67 -1.24 13.91 -1.33
N PRO A 68 -1.74 13.36 -2.46
CA PRO A 68 -1.96 14.14 -3.67
C PRO A 68 -3.19 15.06 -3.55
N SER A 69 -4.02 14.88 -2.51
CA SER A 69 -5.16 15.77 -2.23
C SER A 69 -4.77 17.01 -1.43
N LYS A 70 -3.61 16.99 -0.77
CA LYS A 70 -3.11 18.10 0.05
C LYS A 70 -2.15 18.96 -0.77
N GLY A 71 -2.69 19.90 -1.52
CA GLY A 71 -1.90 20.88 -2.27
C GLY A 71 -2.74 22.09 -2.68
N ASN A 72 -2.05 23.21 -2.88
CA ASN A 72 -2.65 24.50 -3.26
C ASN A 72 -2.33 24.85 -4.73
N GLY A 73 -1.81 23.87 -5.48
CA GLY A 73 -1.40 24.03 -6.87
C GLY A 73 -2.58 24.10 -7.82
N SER A 74 -2.27 24.36 -9.08
CA SER A 74 -3.20 24.24 -10.20
C SER A 74 -3.74 22.82 -10.35
N GLU A 75 -4.85 22.68 -11.08
CA GLU A 75 -5.45 21.38 -11.40
C GLU A 75 -4.45 20.43 -12.10
N ALA A 76 -3.58 20.98 -12.97
CA ALA A 76 -2.54 20.21 -13.63
C ALA A 76 -1.48 19.68 -12.65
N GLU A 77 -1.07 20.49 -11.67
CA GLU A 77 -0.13 20.06 -10.63
C GLU A 77 -0.75 19.00 -9.72
N GLN A 78 -2.04 19.15 -9.40
CA GLN A 78 -2.78 18.15 -8.63
C GLN A 78 -2.89 16.83 -9.39
N SER A 79 -3.27 16.87 -10.68
CA SER A 79 -3.31 15.67 -11.53
C SER A 79 -1.95 14.97 -11.60
N ALA A 80 -0.88 15.73 -11.80
CA ALA A 80 0.48 15.17 -11.82
C ALA A 80 0.88 14.52 -10.49
N ALA A 81 0.43 15.08 -9.36
CA ALA A 81 0.65 14.47 -8.04
C ALA A 81 -0.10 13.14 -7.88
N PHE A 82 -1.35 13.06 -8.34
CA PHE A 82 -2.10 11.79 -8.38
C PHE A 82 -1.40 10.75 -9.26
N ASP A 83 -0.95 11.13 -10.46
CA ASP A 83 -0.23 10.24 -11.37
C ASP A 83 1.06 9.70 -10.76
N ALA A 84 1.82 10.54 -10.07
CA ALA A 84 3.06 10.14 -9.39
C ALA A 84 2.80 9.13 -8.27
N VAL A 85 1.74 9.34 -7.48
CA VAL A 85 1.34 8.41 -6.41
C VAL A 85 0.91 7.07 -6.99
N ILE A 86 0.05 7.07 -8.02
CA ILE A 86 -0.42 5.84 -8.67
C ILE A 86 0.76 5.08 -9.28
N ALA A 87 1.65 5.77 -10.01
CA ALA A 87 2.83 5.14 -10.61
C ALA A 87 3.76 4.51 -9.56
N THR A 88 3.89 5.13 -8.40
CA THR A 88 4.69 4.59 -7.29
C THR A 88 4.06 3.33 -6.70
N ILE A 89 2.75 3.34 -6.45
CA ILE A 89 2.00 2.16 -5.97
C ILE A 89 2.10 1.02 -6.98
N GLU A 90 1.82 1.29 -8.26
CA GLU A 90 1.92 0.29 -9.33
C GLU A 90 3.33 -0.33 -9.41
N SER A 91 4.38 0.51 -9.35
CA SER A 91 5.77 0.04 -9.39
C SER A 91 6.09 -0.89 -8.21
N ARG A 92 5.70 -0.52 -6.99
CA ARG A 92 5.89 -1.36 -5.80
C ARG A 92 5.12 -2.68 -5.90
N LEU A 93 3.86 -2.64 -6.35
CA LEU A 93 3.05 -3.85 -6.53
C LEU A 93 3.62 -4.78 -7.61
N ARG A 94 4.06 -4.25 -8.76
CA ARG A 94 4.71 -5.06 -9.80
C ARG A 94 5.97 -5.75 -9.28
N ARG A 95 6.79 -5.03 -8.51
CA ARG A 95 7.99 -5.60 -7.88
C ARG A 95 7.64 -6.66 -6.83
N LEU A 96 6.60 -6.45 -6.02
CA LEU A 96 6.13 -7.46 -5.07
C LEU A 96 5.71 -8.74 -5.79
N LEU A 97 4.87 -8.63 -6.82
CA LEU A 97 4.40 -9.79 -7.60
C LEU A 97 5.55 -10.54 -8.27
N ALA A 98 6.61 -9.84 -8.69
CA ALA A 98 7.82 -10.47 -9.25
C ALA A 98 8.63 -11.29 -8.22
N LEU A 99 8.39 -11.10 -6.92
CA LEU A 99 9.01 -11.88 -5.85
C LEU A 99 8.21 -13.15 -5.49
N ALA A 100 7.11 -13.44 -6.19
CA ALA A 100 6.22 -14.57 -5.90
C ALA A 100 5.80 -14.62 -4.42
N PRO A 101 5.07 -13.61 -3.92
CA PRO A 101 4.77 -13.45 -2.49
C PRO A 101 4.03 -14.63 -1.88
N GLU A 102 3.29 -15.41 -2.69
CA GLU A 102 2.63 -16.65 -2.27
C GLU A 102 3.60 -17.78 -1.88
N GLN A 103 4.88 -17.67 -2.22
CA GLN A 103 5.93 -18.63 -1.87
C GLN A 103 6.74 -18.21 -0.64
N LEU A 104 6.54 -16.98 -0.15
CA LEU A 104 7.24 -16.46 1.01
C LEU A 104 6.53 -16.91 2.29
N ASP A 105 7.31 -17.19 3.33
CA ASP A 105 6.77 -17.31 4.68
C ASP A 105 6.44 -15.91 5.25
N GLY A 106 5.86 -15.89 6.47
CA GLY A 106 5.42 -14.62 7.06
C GLY A 106 6.54 -13.60 7.25
N GLU A 107 7.76 -14.04 7.56
CA GLU A 107 8.90 -13.14 7.74
C GLU A 107 9.41 -12.63 6.38
N GLY A 108 9.61 -13.53 5.41
CA GLY A 108 10.03 -13.19 4.06
C GLY A 108 9.05 -12.28 3.34
N PHE A 109 7.74 -12.44 3.57
CA PHE A 109 6.72 -11.56 3.01
C PHE A 109 6.85 -10.13 3.57
N VAL A 110 7.08 -9.98 4.87
CA VAL A 110 7.26 -8.67 5.52
C VAL A 110 8.57 -8.01 5.09
N GLU A 111 9.64 -8.79 4.96
CA GLU A 111 10.93 -8.31 4.44
C GLU A 111 10.77 -7.82 2.99
N ALA A 112 10.08 -8.58 2.14
CA ALA A 112 9.78 -8.20 0.77
C ALA A 112 9.02 -6.86 0.75
N LEU A 113 7.93 -6.72 1.50
CA LEU A 113 7.19 -5.45 1.61
C LEU A 113 8.08 -4.29 2.10
N THR A 114 8.94 -4.53 3.08
CA THR A 114 9.84 -3.51 3.64
C THR A 114 10.88 -3.05 2.62
N SER A 115 11.46 -3.99 1.85
CA SER A 115 12.44 -3.66 0.80
C SER A 115 11.87 -2.76 -0.30
N LEU A 116 10.54 -2.82 -0.52
CA LEU A 116 9.83 -2.03 -1.54
C LEU A 116 9.44 -0.63 -1.05
N ALA A 117 9.53 -0.37 0.26
CA ALA A 117 9.25 0.95 0.85
C ALA A 117 10.26 1.98 0.37
N SER A 118 11.54 1.63 0.43
CA SER A 118 12.66 2.40 -0.10
C SER A 118 12.77 2.14 -1.59
N GLY A 119 13.03 3.14 -2.43
CA GLY A 119 13.22 2.98 -3.88
C GLY A 119 14.42 2.11 -4.30
N SER A 120 14.99 1.31 -3.41
CA SER A 120 16.11 0.39 -3.67
C SER A 120 15.60 -0.98 -4.05
N SER A 121 16.16 -1.54 -5.13
CA SER A 121 15.96 -2.94 -5.51
C SER A 121 16.38 -3.87 -4.35
N PRO A 122 15.65 -4.95 -4.03
CA PRO A 122 16.12 -5.90 -3.04
C PRO A 122 17.38 -6.57 -3.57
N ALA A 123 18.54 -6.16 -3.08
CA ALA A 123 19.79 -6.85 -3.32
C ALA A 123 19.79 -8.12 -2.43
N GLY A 124 19.37 -9.24 -3.02
CA GLY A 124 19.55 -10.58 -2.47
C GLY A 124 18.58 -10.96 -1.35
N LEU A 125 17.45 -11.56 -1.71
CA LEU A 125 16.79 -12.48 -0.77
C LEU A 125 17.58 -13.80 -0.71
N PRO A 126 17.75 -14.41 0.47
CA PRO A 126 18.27 -15.76 0.57
C PRO A 126 17.32 -16.74 -0.13
N SER A 127 17.89 -17.63 -0.94
CA SER A 127 17.13 -18.70 -1.60
C SER A 127 16.44 -19.56 -0.54
N ALA A 128 15.14 -19.78 -0.72
CA ALA A 128 14.37 -20.74 0.07
C ALA A 128 15.00 -22.13 -0.03
N THR A 129 15.78 -22.53 0.97
CA THR A 129 16.14 -23.93 1.18
C THR A 129 14.92 -24.65 1.70
N LYS A 130 14.25 -25.34 0.78
CA LYS A 130 13.33 -26.43 1.08
C LYS A 130 14.16 -27.57 1.68
N GLU A 131 14.30 -27.61 3.01
CA GLU A 131 14.77 -28.80 3.70
C GLU A 131 13.58 -29.67 4.08
N GLU A 132 13.45 -30.74 3.32
CA GLU A 132 12.56 -31.87 3.47
C GLU A 132 13.38 -33.02 4.07
N HIS A 133 13.21 -33.31 5.37
CA HIS A 133 13.24 -34.67 5.92
C HIS A 133 12.69 -34.75 7.36
#